data_AF-A0A5K0ZAD6-F1
#
_entry.id   AF-A0A5K0ZAD6-F1
#
_cell.length_a   1.000
_cell.length_b   1.000
_cell.length_c   1.000
_cell.angle_alpha   90.00
_cell.angle_beta   90.00
_cell.angle_gamma   90.00
#
_symmetry.space_group_name_H-M   'P 1'
#
loop_
_entity.id
_entity.type
_entity.pdbx_description
1 polymer ?
#
loop_
_entity_poly.entity_id
_entity_poly.type
_entity_poly.pdbx_seq_one_letter_code
_entity_poly.pdbx_strand_id
1 'polypeptide(L)' 'DFIPHMAQEYGFDYELITYKWPTWLHKQTEKQRIIWAYKILFLDVIFPLSLEK' A
#
# COMPACT_ATOMS: atom_id res chain seq x y z
N ASP A 1 5.94 10.02 -14.47
CA ASP A 1 5.62 10.75 -13.23
C ASP A 1 4.27 11.46 -13.32
N PHE A 2 3.16 10.76 -13.05
CA PHE A 2 1.80 11.34 -13.20
C PHE A 2 1.24 11.90 -11.88
N ILE A 3 1.52 11.21 -10.77
CA ILE A 3 1.01 11.56 -9.43
C ILE A 3 1.50 12.95 -8.96
N PRO A 4 2.77 13.36 -9.14
CA PRO A 4 3.21 14.69 -8.72
C PRO A 4 2.46 15.83 -9.41
N HIS A 5 2.15 15.69 -10.70
CA HIS A 5 1.39 16.70 -11.44
C HIS A 5 -0.05 16.81 -10.94
N MET A 6 -0.69 15.66 -10.66
CA MET A 6 -2.04 15.63 -10.10
C MET A 6 -2.09 16.22 -8.69
N ALA A 7 -1.12 15.89 -7.84
CA ALA A 7 -1.00 16.45 -6.50
C ALA A 7 -0.90 17.98 -6.53
N GLN A 8 -0.11 18.53 -7.47
CA GLN A 8 0.03 19.97 -7.66
C GLN A 8 -1.24 20.64 -8.19
N GLU A 9 -1.93 20.00 -9.15
CA GLU A 9 -3.15 20.54 -9.76
C GLU A 9 -4.32 20.58 -8.78
N TYR A 10 -4.49 19.53 -7.96
CA TYR A 10 -5.61 19.38 -7.05
C TYR A 10 -5.28 19.73 -5.59
N GLY A 11 -4.03 20.04 -5.26
CA GLY A 11 -3.61 20.50 -3.94
C GLY A 11 -3.68 19.43 -2.84
N PHE A 12 -3.30 18.19 -3.14
CA PHE A 12 -3.22 17.11 -2.15
C PHE A 12 -1.81 16.57 -1.98
N ASP A 13 -1.51 16.07 -0.78
CA ASP A 13 -0.28 15.35 -0.49
C ASP A 13 -0.46 13.84 -0.74
N TYR A 14 0.62 13.16 -1.09
CA TYR A 14 0.61 11.72 -1.32
C TYR A 14 1.86 11.06 -0.77
N GLU A 15 1.71 9.79 -0.39
CA GLU A 15 2.81 8.94 0.03
C GLU A 15 2.65 7.55 -0.59
N LEU A 16 3.74 7.00 -1.14
CA LEU A 16 3.75 5.66 -1.70
C LEU A 16 4.30 4.68 -0.66
N ILE A 17 3.46 3.76 -0.20
CA ILE A 17 3.81 2.80 0.83
C ILE A 17 3.90 1.39 0.25
N THR A 18 4.83 0.58 0.75
CA THR A 18 4.97 -0.83 0.39
C THR A 18 5.35 -1.66 1.61
N TYR A 19 4.90 -2.92 1.62
CA TYR A 19 5.25 -3.90 2.65
C TYR A 19 5.75 -5.18 2.02
N LYS A 20 6.81 -5.76 2.59
CA LYS A 20 7.39 -7.00 2.08
C LYS A 20 6.59 -8.19 2.59
N TRP A 21 6.19 -9.08 1.68
CA TRP A 21 5.54 -10.33 2.04
C TRP A 21 6.39 -11.14 3.06
N PRO A 22 5.87 -11.45 4.26
CA PRO A 22 6.63 -12.15 5.29
C PRO A 22 7.03 -13.56 4.86
N THR A 23 8.20 -14.04 5.28
CA THR A 23 8.72 -15.36 4.87
C THR A 23 7.90 -16.53 5.43
N TRP A 24 7.23 -16.34 6.55
CA TRP A 24 6.37 -17.33 7.20
C TRP A 24 4.96 -17.42 6.61
N LEU A 25 4.53 -16.43 5.82
CA LEU A 25 3.20 -16.42 5.21
C LEU A 25 3.26 -17.09 3.83
N HIS A 26 2.36 -18.04 3.58
CA HIS A 26 2.31 -18.75 2.30
C HIS A 26 2.15 -17.77 1.12
N LYS A 27 3.13 -17.75 0.21
CA LYS A 27 3.14 -16.84 -0.93
C LYS A 27 2.12 -17.27 -1.97
N GLN A 28 1.37 -16.30 -2.48
CA GLN A 28 0.46 -16.50 -3.61
C GLN A 28 1.23 -16.35 -4.93
N THR A 29 0.94 -17.20 -5.91
CA THR A 29 1.56 -17.15 -7.25
C THR A 29 0.79 -16.24 -8.22
N GLU A 30 -0.53 -16.15 -8.06
CA GLU A 30 -1.39 -15.34 -8.90
C GLU A 30 -1.40 -13.89 -8.42
N LYS A 31 -1.05 -12.95 -9.32
CA LYS A 31 -0.97 -11.51 -9.01
C LYS A 31 -2.25 -10.97 -8.38
N GLN A 32 -3.42 -11.44 -8.82
CA GLN A 32 -4.72 -11.01 -8.28
C GLN A 32 -4.89 -11.39 -6.80
N ARG A 33 -4.50 -12.60 -6.42
CA ARG A 33 -4.55 -13.07 -5.02
C ARG A 33 -3.56 -12.30 -4.15
N ILE A 34 -2.39 -11.98 -4.67
CA ILE A 34 -1.42 -11.11 -3.98
C ILE A 34 -2.05 -9.74 -3.70
N ILE A 35 -2.65 -9.10 -4.71
CA ILE A 35 -3.31 -7.78 -4.56
C ILE A 35 -4.41 -7.83 -3.49
N TRP A 36 -5.25 -8.88 -3.49
CA TRP A 36 -6.29 -9.02 -2.47
C TRP A 36 -5.72 -9.20 -1.06
N ALA A 37 -4.66 -10.01 -0.91
CA ALA A 37 -4.00 -10.17 0.37
C ALA A 37 -3.43 -8.84 0.90
N TYR A 38 -2.81 -8.02 0.04
CA TYR A 38 -2.32 -6.70 0.43
C TYR A 38 -3.41 -5.75 0.92
N LYS A 39 -4.63 -5.89 0.42
CA LYS A 39 -5.76 -5.05 0.82
C LYS A 39 -6.39 -5.43 2.16
N ILE A 40 -6.14 -6.64 2.69
CA ILE A 40 -6.81 -7.13 3.91
C ILE A 40 -5.83 -7.53 5.01
N LEU A 41 -4.71 -8.19 4.67
CA LEU A 41 -3.82 -8.82 5.66
C LEU A 41 -2.82 -7.86 6.30
N PHE A 42 -2.55 -6.71 5.67
CA PHE A 42 -1.46 -5.82 6.08
C PHE A 42 -1.94 -4.40 6.39
N LEU A 43 -3.25 -4.19 6.59
CA LEU A 43 -3.82 -2.85 6.82
C LEU A 43 -3.29 -2.19 8.09
N ASP A 44 -2.90 -2.97 9.09
CA ASP A 44 -2.33 -2.52 10.37
C ASP A 44 -0.83 -2.19 10.27
N VAL A 45 -0.09 -2.92 9.44
CA VAL A 45 1.37 -2.79 9.32
C VAL A 45 1.84 -1.94 8.15
N ILE A 46 0.97 -1.69 7.16
CA ILE A 46 1.30 -0.83 6.02
C ILE A 46 1.33 0.63 6.44
N PHE A 47 0.39 1.10 7.26
CA PHE A 47 0.32 2.53 7.57
C PHE A 47 1.19 2.92 8.78
N PRO A 48 1.78 4.13 8.77
CA PRO A 48 2.50 4.63 9.92
C PRO A 48 1.54 4.84 11.10
N LEU A 49 2.03 4.61 12.32
CA LEU A 49 1.23 4.75 13.55
C LEU A 49 0.72 6.19 13.79
N SER A 50 1.33 7.18 13.16
CA SER A 50 0.91 8.58 13.21
C SER A 50 -0.29 8.90 12.32
N LEU A 51 -0.72 7.96 11.47
CA LEU A 51 -1.89 8.15 10.61
C LEU A 51 -3.17 7.90 11.43
N GLU A 52 -3.80 8.98 11.87
CA GLU A 52 -5.16 8.92 12.44
C GLU A 52 -6.19 8.65 11.33
N LYS A 53 -7.26 7.92 11.65
CA LYS A 53 -8.29 7.47 10.71
C LYS A 53 -9.26 8.57 10.30
#